data_AF-A0A815DUL7-F1
#
_entry.id   AF-A0A815DUL7-F1
#
_cell.length_a   1.000
_cell.length_b   1.000
_cell.length_c   1.000
_cell.angle_alpha   90.00
_cell.angle_beta   90.00
_cell.angle_gamma   90.00
#
_symmetry.space_group_name_H-M   'P 1'
#
loop_
_entity.id
_entity.type
_entity.pdbx_description
1 polymer ?
#
loop_
_entity_poly.entity_id
_entity_poly.type
_entity_poly.pdbx_seq_one_letter_code
_entity_poly.pdbx_strand_id
1 'polypeptide(L)'
;MKNPHLREVFVNKDQLEASKKDFTKYSRRLPISRQLLRSNSSNSSRYSTTEHWGQRKLLLTEIEFLTKYGTDDDYRVIYAGAAPGSHLSYLSSLFPKFEFILIDEKEFSLMPTDGIKIKAENFTDDLARYYSQSKKKVLFICNVRTYRPEENGQISLMEDMKNQERWHSIMRPQVSLLSFRLPRTSEKITWYEGHLIIEPWASKRSIECRIVVKKDAKMTNYSYDEFENSLRQFHDITRVMYYEHNMDEVENEGLDHCYDCRAEIFILQEYIKKFQKPKNEKDLKIKTAEMSADISKNIVDENRNELLGFKRTLDLNSKKGAIRYTNV
;
A
#
# COMPACT_ATOMS: atom_id res chain seq x y z
N MET A 1 8.03 12.99 -23.21
CA MET A 1 7.70 12.87 -21.78
C MET A 1 6.66 11.77 -21.57
N LYS A 2 7.08 10.60 -21.04
CA LYS A 2 6.25 9.38 -20.92
C LYS A 2 5.90 8.96 -19.49
N ASN A 3 6.39 9.67 -18.47
CA ASN A 3 6.11 9.38 -17.06
C ASN A 3 4.73 9.93 -16.64
N PRO A 4 3.73 9.08 -16.34
CA PRO A 4 2.39 9.51 -15.95
C PRO A 4 2.38 10.35 -14.66
N HIS A 5 3.22 10.06 -13.67
CA HIS A 5 3.20 10.77 -12.40
C HIS A 5 3.83 12.17 -12.48
N LEU A 6 4.99 12.31 -13.12
CA LEU A 6 5.65 13.60 -13.29
C LEU A 6 4.96 14.48 -14.36
N ARG A 7 4.20 13.88 -15.29
CA ARG A 7 3.33 14.63 -16.21
C ARG A 7 2.35 15.52 -15.47
N GLU A 8 1.93 15.15 -14.26
CA GLU A 8 0.93 15.92 -13.52
C GLU A 8 1.44 17.31 -13.20
N VAL A 9 2.70 17.42 -12.78
CA VAL A 9 3.39 18.68 -12.52
C VAL A 9 3.38 19.56 -13.77
N PHE A 10 3.79 19.00 -14.92
CA PHE A 10 3.92 19.76 -16.16
C PHE A 10 2.57 20.20 -16.74
N VAL A 11 1.56 19.32 -16.74
CA VAL A 11 0.22 19.62 -17.28
C VAL A 11 -0.48 20.69 -16.43
N ASN A 12 -0.25 20.69 -15.12
CA ASN A 12 -0.79 21.71 -14.21
C ASN A 12 0.07 22.98 -14.15
N LYS A 13 1.17 23.06 -14.92
CA LYS A 13 2.13 24.18 -14.95
C LYS A 13 2.79 24.45 -13.59
N ASP A 14 2.91 23.42 -12.76
CA ASP A 14 3.62 23.48 -11.50
C ASP A 14 5.14 23.38 -11.71
N GLN A 15 5.91 23.83 -10.72
CA GLN A 15 7.36 23.66 -10.73
C GLN A 15 7.70 22.23 -10.27
N LEU A 16 8.61 21.56 -10.97
CA LEU A 16 9.07 20.23 -10.55
C LEU A 16 9.89 20.34 -9.27
N GLU A 17 9.35 19.74 -8.21
CA GLU A 17 10.03 19.61 -6.93
C GLU A 17 10.71 18.25 -6.80
N ALA A 18 11.95 18.23 -6.32
CA ALA A 18 12.66 17.01 -5.95
C ALA A 18 12.82 16.91 -4.44
N SER A 19 12.62 15.70 -3.91
CA SER A 19 12.90 15.44 -2.49
C SER A 19 14.40 15.45 -2.26
N LYS A 20 14.87 16.26 -1.30
CA LYS A 20 16.26 16.20 -0.81
C LYS A 20 16.51 15.06 0.17
N LYS A 21 15.45 14.46 0.70
CA LYS A 21 15.54 13.45 1.76
C LYS A 21 15.74 12.08 1.15
N ASP A 22 16.58 11.29 1.80
CA ASP A 22 16.66 9.87 1.51
C ASP A 22 15.29 9.21 1.68
N PHE A 23 14.94 8.35 0.74
CA PHE A 23 13.72 7.57 0.85
C PHE A 23 13.92 6.45 1.87
N THR A 24 13.15 6.48 2.95
CA THR A 24 13.26 5.52 4.06
C THR A 24 11.89 4.93 4.41
N LYS A 25 11.86 4.02 5.39
CA LYS A 25 10.62 3.51 6.00
C LYS A 25 9.68 4.61 6.52
N TYR A 26 10.18 5.83 6.76
CA TYR A 26 9.35 6.96 7.19
C TYR A 26 8.66 7.65 6.01
N SER A 27 9.25 7.59 4.81
CA SER A 27 8.64 8.08 3.56
C SER A 27 7.37 7.29 3.19
N ARG A 28 7.20 6.09 3.74
CA ARG A 28 6.03 5.23 3.60
C ARG A 28 4.92 5.52 4.62
N ARG A 29 5.19 6.35 5.63
CA ARG A 29 4.23 6.67 6.68
C ARG A 29 3.43 7.92 6.33
N LEU A 30 2.15 7.92 6.67
CA LEU A 30 1.34 9.13 6.65
C LEU A 30 1.47 9.85 8.01
N PRO A 31 2.19 10.99 8.10
CA PRO A 31 2.18 11.78 9.32
C PRO A 31 0.81 12.48 9.45
N ILE A 32 0.13 12.32 10.57
CA ILE A 32 -1.06 13.13 10.87
C ILE A 32 -0.59 14.52 11.28
N SER A 33 -0.84 15.51 10.42
CA SER A 33 -0.53 16.91 10.71
C SER A 33 -1.74 17.63 11.32
N ARG A 34 -1.49 18.39 12.39
CA ARG A 34 -2.48 19.34 12.95
C ARG A 34 -2.55 20.65 12.15
N GLN A 35 -1.56 20.90 11.29
CA GLN A 35 -1.53 22.14 10.51
C GLN A 35 -2.44 21.98 9.29
N LEU A 36 -3.49 22.80 9.25
CA LEU A 36 -4.27 23.05 8.05
C LEU A 36 -3.36 23.73 7.02
N LEU A 37 -2.72 22.95 6.16
CA LEU A 37 -2.18 23.50 4.94
C LEU A 37 -3.37 23.82 4.04
N ARG A 38 -3.78 25.09 4.06
CA ARG A 38 -4.70 25.63 3.08
C ARG A 38 -4.10 25.37 1.70
N SER A 39 -4.69 24.44 0.97
CA SER A 39 -4.49 24.33 -0.48
C SER A 39 -4.90 25.67 -1.08
N ASN A 40 -3.92 26.48 -1.49
CA ASN A 40 -4.14 27.64 -2.34
C ASN A 40 -4.51 27.15 -3.75
N SER A 41 -5.69 26.57 -3.92
CA SER A 41 -6.31 26.49 -5.24
C SER A 41 -7.84 26.44 -5.10
N SER A 42 -8.41 27.62 -4.88
CA SER A 42 -9.74 27.92 -5.39
C SER A 42 -9.70 27.81 -6.93
N ASN A 43 -10.56 26.97 -7.50
CA ASN A 43 -10.96 26.95 -8.91
C ASN A 43 -9.88 26.83 -10.00
N SER A 44 -9.50 25.59 -10.34
CA SER A 44 -9.38 25.12 -11.73
C SER A 44 -9.28 23.59 -11.75
N SER A 45 -9.72 22.95 -12.83
CA SER A 45 -9.66 21.49 -13.01
C SER A 45 -8.21 21.01 -13.05
N ARG A 46 -7.61 20.65 -11.89
CA ARG A 46 -6.30 19.99 -11.85
C ARG A 46 -6.41 18.67 -12.61
N TYR A 47 -5.59 18.51 -13.63
CA TYR A 47 -5.50 17.25 -14.36
C TYR A 47 -4.78 16.25 -13.47
N SER A 48 -5.33 15.04 -13.36
CA SER A 48 -4.64 13.94 -12.69
C SER A 48 -4.09 12.99 -13.73
N THR A 49 -2.82 12.63 -13.57
CA THR A 49 -2.14 11.70 -14.48
C THR A 49 -1.52 10.52 -13.72
N THR A 50 -1.70 10.45 -12.40
CA THR A 50 -1.25 9.31 -11.59
C THR A 50 -2.05 8.05 -11.90
N GLU A 51 -1.36 6.93 -12.05
CA GLU A 51 -2.00 5.64 -12.32
C GLU A 51 -2.57 5.03 -11.03
N HIS A 52 -3.69 4.33 -11.18
CA HIS A 52 -4.22 3.45 -10.15
C HIS A 52 -4.00 2.00 -10.56
N TRP A 53 -3.38 1.21 -9.68
CA TRP A 53 -3.16 -0.20 -9.90
C TRP A 53 -3.57 -0.98 -8.63
N GLY A 54 -4.81 -1.42 -8.59
CA GLY A 54 -5.48 -1.96 -7.41
C GLY A 54 -4.79 -3.19 -6.83
N GLN A 55 -4.57 -4.23 -7.65
CA GLN A 55 -3.91 -5.46 -7.20
C GLN A 55 -2.43 -5.22 -6.85
N ARG A 56 -1.71 -4.40 -7.62
CA ARG A 56 -0.31 -4.05 -7.34
C ARG A 56 -0.16 -3.29 -6.02
N LYS A 57 -1.08 -2.35 -5.75
CA LYS A 57 -1.16 -1.59 -4.50
C LYS A 57 -1.26 -2.52 -3.28
N LEU A 58 -2.17 -3.49 -3.35
CA LEU A 58 -2.37 -4.48 -2.28
C LEU A 58 -1.11 -5.31 -2.11
N LEU A 59 -0.63 -5.94 -3.19
CA LEU A 59 0.54 -6.81 -3.17
C LEU A 59 1.77 -6.13 -2.55
N LEU A 60 2.12 -4.92 -2.99
CA LEU A 60 3.31 -4.24 -2.47
C LEU A 60 3.18 -3.88 -0.99
N THR A 61 2.01 -3.44 -0.56
CA THR A 61 1.76 -3.11 0.85
C THR A 61 1.84 -4.36 1.74
N GLU A 62 1.40 -5.50 1.22
CA GLU A 62 1.44 -6.79 1.91
C GLU A 62 2.85 -7.38 1.93
N ILE A 63 3.62 -7.26 0.85
CA ILE A 63 5.06 -7.59 0.83
C ILE A 63 5.79 -6.74 1.89
N GLU A 64 5.52 -5.43 1.95
CA GLU A 64 6.13 -4.55 2.96
C GLU A 64 5.80 -5.03 4.39
N PHE A 65 4.54 -5.36 4.64
CA PHE A 65 4.07 -5.83 5.94
C PHE A 65 4.69 -7.17 6.33
N LEU A 66 4.59 -8.19 5.48
CA LEU A 66 5.12 -9.53 5.75
C LEU A 66 6.65 -9.53 5.83
N THR A 67 7.33 -8.73 5.00
CA THR A 67 8.78 -8.56 5.09
C THR A 67 9.20 -7.95 6.42
N LYS A 68 8.44 -6.99 6.93
CA LYS A 68 8.80 -6.29 8.15
C LYS A 68 8.50 -7.08 9.42
N TYR A 69 7.36 -7.77 9.46
CA TYR A 69 6.85 -8.38 10.69
C TYR A 69 6.87 -9.91 10.69
N GLY A 70 7.03 -10.53 9.53
CA GLY A 70 7.38 -11.94 9.42
C GLY A 70 8.87 -12.17 9.66
N THR A 71 9.25 -13.36 10.10
CA THR A 71 10.64 -13.82 10.20
C THR A 71 10.78 -15.15 9.46
N ASP A 72 11.92 -15.82 9.60
CA ASP A 72 12.09 -17.19 9.10
C ASP A 72 11.27 -18.25 9.86
N ASP A 73 10.49 -17.85 10.86
CA ASP A 73 9.59 -18.73 11.61
C ASP A 73 8.36 -19.15 10.78
N ASP A 74 7.70 -20.21 11.23
CA ASP A 74 6.42 -20.68 10.67
C ASP A 74 5.26 -19.79 11.16
N TYR A 75 4.92 -18.79 10.35
CA TYR A 75 3.81 -17.87 10.59
C TYR A 75 2.53 -18.35 9.93
N ARG A 76 1.40 -18.07 10.58
CA ARG A 76 0.08 -18.17 9.97
C ARG A 76 -0.42 -16.77 9.62
N VAL A 77 -0.67 -16.53 8.34
CA VAL A 77 -1.26 -15.29 7.83
C VAL A 77 -2.77 -15.52 7.71
N ILE A 78 -3.54 -14.85 8.56
CA ILE A 78 -5.01 -14.83 8.44
C ILE A 78 -5.36 -13.61 7.58
N TYR A 79 -6.01 -13.83 6.45
CA TYR A 79 -6.45 -12.77 5.55
C TYR A 79 -7.97 -12.76 5.46
N ALA A 80 -8.62 -11.78 6.10
CA ALA A 80 -10.05 -11.56 6.03
C ALA A 80 -10.39 -10.53 4.92
N GLY A 81 -11.38 -10.81 4.08
CA GLY A 81 -11.70 -9.97 2.93
C GLY A 81 -10.70 -10.17 1.79
N ALA A 82 -10.32 -11.43 1.55
CA ALA A 82 -9.22 -11.80 0.65
C ALA A 82 -9.63 -11.92 -0.83
N ALA A 83 -10.92 -12.07 -1.14
CA ALA A 83 -11.37 -12.29 -2.52
C ALA A 83 -11.46 -10.97 -3.33
N PRO A 84 -11.30 -11.02 -4.67
CA PRO A 84 -11.02 -12.22 -5.47
C PRO A 84 -9.59 -12.73 -5.31
N GLY A 85 -8.67 -11.88 -4.81
CA GLY A 85 -7.36 -12.31 -4.35
C GLY A 85 -6.37 -12.69 -5.46
N SER A 86 -6.52 -12.21 -6.69
CA SER A 86 -5.69 -12.64 -7.84
C SER A 86 -4.17 -12.50 -7.61
N HIS A 87 -3.73 -11.56 -6.78
CA HIS A 87 -2.32 -11.38 -6.41
C HIS A 87 -1.83 -12.31 -5.29
N LEU A 88 -2.71 -13.00 -4.56
CA LEU A 88 -2.35 -13.74 -3.35
C LEU A 88 -1.55 -15.01 -3.64
N SER A 89 -1.75 -15.64 -4.80
CA SER A 89 -0.88 -16.73 -5.27
C SER A 89 0.56 -16.26 -5.42
N TYR A 90 0.75 -15.06 -5.98
CA TYR A 90 2.07 -14.45 -6.11
C TYR A 90 2.66 -14.15 -4.74
N LEU A 91 1.90 -13.47 -3.87
CA LEU A 91 2.32 -13.15 -2.51
C LEU A 91 2.76 -14.40 -1.75
N SER A 92 1.96 -15.47 -1.76
CA SER A 92 2.28 -16.71 -1.05
C SER A 92 3.56 -17.36 -1.56
N SER A 93 3.88 -17.24 -2.86
CA SER A 93 5.12 -17.80 -3.41
C SER A 93 6.39 -17.09 -2.92
N LEU A 94 6.27 -15.81 -2.52
CA LEU A 94 7.35 -15.04 -1.92
C LEU A 94 7.62 -15.43 -0.46
N PHE A 95 6.64 -16.01 0.22
CA PHE A 95 6.73 -16.40 1.62
C PHE A 95 6.39 -17.89 1.80
N PRO A 96 7.19 -18.81 1.23
CA PRO A 96 6.86 -20.25 1.18
C PRO A 96 6.81 -20.93 2.56
N LYS A 97 7.35 -20.30 3.60
CA LYS A 97 7.28 -20.78 4.98
C LYS A 97 6.00 -20.35 5.71
N PHE A 98 5.21 -19.45 5.12
CA PHE A 98 4.00 -18.95 5.76
C PHE A 98 2.80 -19.77 5.30
N GLU A 99 1.90 -20.03 6.24
CA GLU A 99 0.60 -20.65 5.94
C GLU A 99 -0.45 -19.54 5.80
N PHE A 100 -0.98 -19.37 4.60
CA PHE A 100 -2.02 -18.40 4.30
C PHE A 100 -3.40 -19.03 4.49
N ILE A 101 -4.22 -18.40 5.33
CA ILE A 101 -5.64 -18.73 5.46
C ILE A 101 -6.44 -17.56 4.92
N LEU A 102 -7.02 -17.75 3.73
CA LEU A 102 -7.76 -16.74 2.99
C LEU A 102 -9.26 -16.94 3.26
N ILE A 103 -9.93 -15.88 3.71
CA ILE A 103 -11.30 -15.95 4.20
C ILE A 103 -12.11 -14.83 3.56
N ASP A 104 -13.12 -15.21 2.77
CA ASP A 104 -14.07 -14.30 2.14
C ASP A 104 -15.30 -15.09 1.69
N GLU A 105 -16.48 -14.46 1.69
CA GLU A 105 -17.69 -15.07 1.14
C GLU A 105 -17.73 -15.00 -0.40
N LYS A 106 -16.97 -14.08 -1.00
CA LYS A 106 -16.90 -13.90 -2.44
C LYS A 106 -16.01 -14.96 -3.09
N GLU A 107 -16.20 -15.14 -4.39
CA GLU A 107 -15.45 -16.09 -5.19
C GLU A 107 -13.97 -15.69 -5.32
N PHE A 108 -13.08 -16.68 -5.15
CA PHE A 108 -11.65 -16.51 -5.30
C PHE A 108 -11.22 -16.81 -6.73
N SER A 109 -10.31 -16.00 -7.27
CA SER A 109 -9.67 -16.23 -8.58
C SER A 109 -8.39 -17.07 -8.50
N LEU A 110 -8.22 -17.81 -7.40
CA LEU A 110 -7.09 -18.71 -7.17
C LEU A 110 -7.53 -20.04 -6.56
N MET A 111 -6.70 -21.06 -6.73
CA MET A 111 -6.91 -22.37 -6.15
C MET A 111 -6.11 -22.55 -4.86
N PRO A 112 -6.60 -23.36 -3.90
CA PRO A 112 -5.81 -23.76 -2.74
C PRO A 112 -4.49 -24.43 -3.13
N THR A 113 -3.48 -24.31 -2.28
CA THR A 113 -2.17 -24.96 -2.41
C THR A 113 -1.70 -25.44 -1.04
N ASP A 114 -0.54 -26.10 -0.94
CA ASP A 114 0.01 -26.49 0.36
C ASP A 114 0.24 -25.28 1.30
N GLY A 115 0.54 -24.11 0.71
CA GLY A 115 0.72 -22.84 1.43
C GLY A 115 -0.56 -22.02 1.60
N ILE A 116 -1.65 -22.33 0.87
CA ILE A 116 -2.88 -21.54 0.84
C ILE A 116 -4.09 -22.40 1.16
N LYS A 117 -4.81 -22.04 2.22
CA LYS A 117 -6.14 -22.59 2.55
C LYS A 117 -7.19 -21.53 2.32
N ILE A 118 -8.26 -21.88 1.61
CA ILE A 118 -9.39 -21.00 1.31
C ILE A 118 -10.59 -21.40 2.17
N LYS A 119 -11.26 -20.40 2.74
CA LYS A 119 -12.54 -20.54 3.44
C LYS A 119 -13.55 -19.59 2.80
N ALA A 120 -14.47 -20.15 2.03
CA ALA A 120 -15.54 -19.44 1.36
C ALA A 120 -16.67 -19.07 2.34
N GLU A 121 -16.34 -18.26 3.35
CA GLU A 121 -17.23 -17.83 4.43
C GLU A 121 -16.87 -16.42 4.91
N ASN A 122 -17.81 -15.74 5.56
CA ASN A 122 -17.52 -14.47 6.22
C ASN A 122 -16.56 -14.66 7.40
N PHE A 123 -15.69 -13.68 7.64
CA PHE A 123 -14.88 -13.68 8.85
C PHE A 123 -15.76 -13.34 10.07
N THR A 124 -15.70 -14.16 11.11
CA THR A 124 -16.57 -14.05 12.29
C THR A 124 -15.76 -14.00 13.59
N ASP A 125 -16.43 -13.62 14.67
CA ASP A 125 -15.85 -13.67 16.01
C ASP A 125 -15.43 -15.10 16.41
N ASP A 126 -16.15 -16.13 15.95
CA ASP A 126 -15.79 -17.52 16.21
C ASP A 126 -14.51 -17.94 15.47
N LEU A 127 -14.33 -17.48 14.23
CA LEU A 127 -13.06 -17.66 13.52
C LEU A 127 -11.92 -16.91 14.21
N ALA A 128 -12.16 -15.68 14.67
CA ALA A 128 -11.18 -14.93 15.44
C ALA A 128 -10.79 -15.67 16.74
N ARG A 129 -11.75 -16.24 17.47
CA ARG A 129 -11.51 -17.06 18.67
C ARG A 129 -10.73 -18.33 18.32
N TYR A 130 -11.11 -19.01 17.25
CA TYR A 130 -10.41 -20.20 16.77
C TYR A 130 -8.93 -19.90 16.46
N TYR A 131 -8.64 -18.83 15.73
CA TYR A 131 -7.26 -18.46 15.39
C TYR A 131 -6.48 -17.85 16.56
N SER A 132 -7.14 -17.35 17.60
CA SER A 132 -6.47 -16.94 18.85
C SER A 132 -5.75 -18.11 19.54
N GLN A 133 -6.24 -19.34 19.30
CA GLN A 133 -5.68 -20.59 19.84
C GLN A 133 -4.62 -21.20 18.91
N SER A 134 -4.22 -20.49 17.84
CA SER A 134 -3.20 -20.95 16.91
C SER A 134 -1.88 -21.24 17.64
N LYS A 135 -1.31 -22.42 17.40
CA LYS A 135 0.05 -22.76 17.87
C LYS A 135 1.13 -21.95 17.15
N LYS A 136 0.85 -21.49 15.92
CA LYS A 136 1.72 -20.62 15.13
C LYS A 136 1.50 -19.17 15.49
N LYS A 137 2.53 -18.35 15.35
CA LYS A 137 2.42 -16.89 15.44
C LYS A 137 1.49 -16.38 14.32
N VAL A 138 0.54 -15.53 14.69
CA VAL A 138 -0.45 -15.00 13.73
C VAL A 138 -0.07 -13.60 13.29
N LEU A 139 -0.05 -13.40 11.97
CA LEU A 139 -0.13 -12.09 11.32
C LEU A 139 -1.53 -11.97 10.73
N PHE A 140 -2.17 -10.81 10.91
CA PHE A 140 -3.54 -10.59 10.44
C PHE A 140 -3.57 -9.51 9.37
N ILE A 141 -4.19 -9.80 8.24
CA ILE A 141 -4.49 -8.82 7.20
C ILE A 141 -6.01 -8.74 7.09
N CYS A 142 -6.57 -7.54 7.18
CA CYS A 142 -8.00 -7.34 7.03
C CYS A 142 -8.31 -6.28 5.98
N ASN A 143 -9.03 -6.70 4.95
CA ASN A 143 -9.51 -5.87 3.86
C ASN A 143 -11.02 -6.08 3.62
N VAL A 144 -11.75 -6.52 4.65
CA VAL A 144 -13.21 -6.62 4.62
C VAL A 144 -13.81 -5.24 4.30
N ARG A 145 -14.75 -5.24 3.36
CA ARG A 145 -15.57 -4.09 3.01
C ARG A 145 -17.01 -4.53 2.88
N THR A 146 -17.83 -4.19 3.86
CA THR A 146 -19.29 -4.27 3.75
C THR A 146 -19.89 -2.99 3.16
N TYR A 147 -19.08 -1.92 3.05
CA TYR A 147 -19.44 -0.65 2.44
C TYR A 147 -20.08 -0.79 1.05
N ARG A 148 -21.36 -0.43 0.96
CA ARG A 148 -22.08 -0.20 -0.30
C ARG A 148 -22.37 1.31 -0.40
N PRO A 149 -21.90 2.01 -1.46
CA PRO A 149 -22.08 3.46 -1.59
C PRO A 149 -23.54 3.90 -1.63
N GLU A 150 -24.44 3.03 -2.07
CA GLU A 150 -25.81 3.36 -2.43
C GLU A 150 -26.76 3.39 -1.22
N GLU A 151 -26.38 2.81 -0.07
CA GLU A 151 -27.18 2.81 1.16
C GLU A 151 -26.27 2.92 2.41
N ASN A 152 -26.39 4.01 3.17
CA ASN A 152 -25.79 4.14 4.51
C ASN A 152 -24.26 3.92 4.58
N GLY A 153 -23.51 4.39 3.58
CA GLY A 153 -22.06 4.16 3.49
C GLY A 153 -21.25 4.55 4.74
N GLN A 154 -21.63 5.56 5.51
CA GLN A 154 -20.89 5.88 6.75
C GLN A 154 -21.13 4.86 7.87
N ILE A 155 -22.32 4.27 7.94
CA ILE A 155 -22.69 3.27 8.96
C ILE A 155 -21.92 1.97 8.70
N SER A 156 -21.92 1.49 7.44
CA SER A 156 -21.17 0.30 7.05
C SER A 156 -19.65 0.48 7.24
N LEU A 157 -19.12 1.68 6.98
CA LEU A 157 -17.72 1.98 7.28
C LEU A 157 -17.40 1.88 8.78
N MET A 158 -18.25 2.44 9.65
CA MET A 158 -18.07 2.34 11.10
C MET A 158 -18.15 0.90 11.58
N GLU A 159 -19.03 0.10 10.99
CA GLU A 159 -19.16 -1.32 11.29
C GLU A 159 -17.93 -2.12 10.84
N ASP A 160 -17.43 -1.88 9.62
CA ASP A 160 -16.19 -2.46 9.11
C ASP A 160 -15.02 -2.15 10.03
N MET A 161 -14.88 -0.88 10.45
CA MET A 161 -13.89 -0.50 11.45
C MET A 161 -14.08 -1.33 12.73
N LYS A 162 -15.25 -1.26 13.39
CA LYS A 162 -15.55 -1.97 14.65
C LYS A 162 -15.27 -3.47 14.56
N ASN A 163 -15.58 -4.10 13.44
CA ASN A 163 -15.27 -5.50 13.20
C ASN A 163 -13.77 -5.74 13.19
N GLN A 164 -12.98 -4.93 12.48
CA GLN A 164 -11.51 -5.03 12.48
C GLN A 164 -10.90 -4.88 13.88
N GLU A 165 -11.38 -3.92 14.69
CA GLU A 165 -10.94 -3.76 16.08
C GLU A 165 -11.29 -4.99 16.92
N ARG A 166 -12.56 -5.42 16.86
CA ARG A 166 -13.06 -6.56 17.63
C ARG A 166 -12.29 -7.83 17.28
N TRP A 167 -12.06 -8.09 16.01
CA TRP A 167 -11.30 -9.26 15.55
C TRP A 167 -9.83 -9.20 15.94
N HIS A 168 -9.19 -8.03 15.87
CA HIS A 168 -7.83 -7.85 16.38
C HIS A 168 -7.77 -8.17 17.89
N SER A 169 -8.72 -7.64 18.66
CA SER A 169 -8.81 -7.84 20.11
C SER A 169 -9.03 -9.31 20.49
N ILE A 170 -9.95 -10.00 19.81
CA ILE A 170 -10.26 -11.42 20.05
C ILE A 170 -9.08 -12.30 19.65
N MET A 171 -8.55 -12.11 18.44
CA MET A 171 -7.52 -12.99 17.88
C MET A 171 -6.15 -12.75 18.50
N ARG A 172 -5.89 -11.54 19.03
CA ARG A 172 -4.61 -11.10 19.60
C ARG A 172 -3.40 -11.44 18.69
N PRO A 173 -3.44 -11.11 17.38
CA PRO A 173 -2.34 -11.39 16.46
C PRO A 173 -1.09 -10.60 16.88
N GLN A 174 0.10 -11.03 16.44
CA GLN A 174 1.32 -10.30 16.76
C GLN A 174 1.28 -8.88 16.20
N VAL A 175 0.88 -8.77 14.94
CA VAL A 175 0.70 -7.51 14.22
C VAL A 175 -0.45 -7.68 13.22
N SER A 176 -1.20 -6.61 12.99
CA SER A 176 -2.22 -6.54 11.96
C SER A 176 -1.95 -5.43 10.96
N LEU A 177 -2.28 -5.70 9.69
CA LEU A 177 -2.44 -4.72 8.63
C LEU A 177 -3.94 -4.56 8.36
N LEU A 178 -4.51 -3.43 8.77
CA LEU A 178 -5.96 -3.19 8.68
C LEU A 178 -6.24 -2.09 7.68
N SER A 179 -7.39 -2.17 7.00
CA SER A 179 -7.91 -1.06 6.22
C SER A 179 -8.25 0.11 7.14
N PHE A 180 -7.79 1.31 6.80
CA PHE A 180 -8.03 2.49 7.63
C PHE A 180 -8.61 3.63 6.79
N ARG A 181 -9.90 3.89 7.02
CA ARG A 181 -10.67 4.99 6.45
C ARG A 181 -11.59 5.52 7.55
N LEU A 182 -11.49 6.81 7.84
CA LEU A 182 -12.32 7.44 8.86
C LEU A 182 -13.66 7.91 8.26
N PRO A 183 -14.80 7.72 8.95
CA PRO A 183 -16.07 8.34 8.57
C PRO A 183 -15.99 9.86 8.74
N ARG A 184 -16.78 10.58 7.96
CA ARG A 184 -16.77 12.05 7.93
C ARG A 184 -17.59 12.58 9.10
N THR A 185 -16.91 12.96 10.17
CA THR A 185 -17.51 13.50 11.39
C THR A 185 -16.64 14.61 11.98
N SER A 186 -17.26 15.53 12.72
CA SER A 186 -16.55 16.54 13.51
C SER A 186 -16.00 15.97 14.83
N GLU A 187 -16.52 14.83 15.28
CA GLU A 187 -16.05 14.17 16.49
C GLU A 187 -14.77 13.38 16.24
N LYS A 188 -13.92 13.28 17.28
CA LYS A 188 -12.75 12.40 17.22
C LYS A 188 -13.18 10.97 17.46
N ILE A 189 -12.55 10.05 16.72
CA ILE A 189 -12.82 8.62 16.81
C ILE A 189 -11.69 7.96 17.59
N THR A 190 -12.04 7.31 18.70
CA THR A 190 -11.11 6.50 19.47
C THR A 190 -10.86 5.18 18.73
N TRP A 191 -9.60 4.92 18.38
CA TRP A 191 -9.18 3.73 17.63
C TRP A 191 -7.78 3.28 18.06
N TYR A 192 -7.35 2.08 17.64
CA TYR A 192 -5.99 1.63 17.89
C TYR A 192 -4.94 2.57 17.32
N GLU A 193 -3.95 2.91 18.14
CA GLU A 193 -2.71 3.54 17.72
C GLU A 193 -1.94 2.59 16.80
N GLY A 194 -1.43 3.14 15.70
CA GLY A 194 -0.66 2.36 14.74
C GLY A 194 0.11 3.22 13.76
N HIS A 195 0.97 2.58 12.98
CA HIS A 195 1.64 3.26 11.88
C HIS A 195 0.69 3.31 10.69
N LEU A 196 0.27 4.52 10.30
CA LEU A 196 -0.44 4.74 9.04
C LEU A 196 0.53 4.62 7.88
N ILE A 197 0.23 3.74 6.93
CA ILE A 197 1.05 3.40 5.78
C ILE A 197 0.32 3.81 4.51
N ILE A 198 1.01 4.58 3.68
CA ILE A 198 0.54 5.00 2.36
C ILE A 198 0.66 3.84 1.40
N GLU A 199 -0.35 3.58 0.58
CA GLU A 199 -0.28 2.50 -0.40
C GLU A 199 0.24 3.05 -1.76
N PRO A 200 1.32 2.52 -2.33
CA PRO A 200 1.82 2.96 -3.63
C PRO A 200 0.83 2.52 -4.71
N TRP A 201 0.72 3.28 -5.79
CA TRP A 201 -0.24 3.00 -6.89
C TRP A 201 -1.72 3.07 -6.48
N ALA A 202 -2.01 3.66 -5.31
CA ALA A 202 -3.38 3.95 -4.90
C ALA A 202 -4.06 4.95 -5.85
N SER A 203 -5.38 4.98 -5.86
CA SER A 203 -6.10 6.07 -6.53
C SER A 203 -5.76 7.40 -5.86
N LYS A 204 -5.55 8.47 -6.65
CA LYS A 204 -5.36 9.82 -6.12
C LYS A 204 -6.56 10.32 -5.30
N ARG A 205 -7.75 9.79 -5.58
CA ARG A 205 -9.00 10.10 -4.87
C ARG A 205 -9.20 9.21 -3.64
N SER A 206 -8.24 8.35 -3.30
CA SER A 206 -8.35 7.50 -2.13
C SER A 206 -8.45 8.35 -0.86
N ILE A 207 -9.40 7.99 -0.01
CA ILE A 207 -9.50 8.50 1.37
C ILE A 207 -9.21 7.39 2.37
N GLU A 208 -8.46 6.39 1.92
CA GLU A 208 -8.08 5.20 2.66
C GLU A 208 -6.57 5.01 2.60
N CYS A 209 -6.02 4.50 3.69
CA CYS A 209 -4.67 3.97 3.77
C CYS A 209 -4.69 2.67 4.59
N ARG A 210 -3.52 2.11 4.91
CA ARG A 210 -3.43 1.00 5.87
C ARG A 210 -2.96 1.47 7.22
N ILE A 211 -3.40 0.81 8.29
CA ILE A 211 -2.84 0.99 9.62
C ILE A 211 -2.19 -0.31 10.09
N VAL A 212 -0.96 -0.20 10.60
CA VAL A 212 -0.27 -1.31 11.23
C VAL A 212 -0.45 -1.23 12.75
N VAL A 213 -1.15 -2.23 13.29
CA VAL A 213 -1.52 -2.31 14.72
C VAL A 213 -0.78 -3.47 15.37
N LYS A 214 -0.10 -3.22 16.49
CA LYS A 214 0.57 -4.27 17.27
C LYS A 214 -0.42 -4.92 18.25
N LYS A 215 -0.15 -6.16 18.65
CA LYS A 215 -0.96 -6.95 19.60
C LYS A 215 -1.53 -6.18 20.80
N ASP A 216 -0.69 -5.35 21.43
CA ASP A 216 -1.03 -4.60 22.65
C ASP A 216 -1.05 -3.09 22.36
N ALA A 217 -1.50 -2.70 21.16
CA ALA A 217 -1.66 -1.30 20.79
C ALA A 217 -2.63 -0.59 21.73
N LYS A 218 -2.28 0.65 22.09
CA LYS A 218 -3.14 1.52 22.90
C LYS A 218 -4.22 2.14 22.02
N MET A 219 -5.26 2.67 22.64
CA MET A 219 -6.26 3.49 21.95
C MET A 219 -5.77 4.95 21.87
N THR A 220 -6.08 5.62 20.77
CA THR A 220 -5.84 7.05 20.55
C THR A 220 -6.99 7.68 19.78
N ASN A 221 -7.06 9.01 19.78
CA ASN A 221 -8.14 9.76 19.15
C ASN A 221 -7.70 10.29 17.77
N TYR A 222 -8.43 9.91 16.73
CA TYR A 222 -8.22 10.35 15.36
C TYR A 222 -9.23 11.43 14.97
N SER A 223 -8.76 12.50 14.33
CA SER A 223 -9.60 13.51 13.69
C SER A 223 -9.74 13.22 12.20
N TYR A 224 -10.98 13.19 11.70
CA TYR A 224 -11.24 13.04 10.26
C TYR A 224 -10.53 14.14 9.46
N ASP A 225 -10.64 15.40 9.90
CA ASP A 225 -10.05 16.53 9.18
C ASP A 225 -8.52 16.45 9.15
N GLU A 226 -7.86 16.08 10.26
CA GLU A 226 -6.40 15.94 10.28
C GLU A 226 -5.94 14.81 9.36
N PHE A 227 -6.67 13.68 9.35
CA PHE A 227 -6.41 12.53 8.50
C PHE A 227 -6.62 12.83 7.01
N GLU A 228 -7.78 13.39 6.63
CA GLU A 228 -8.13 13.75 5.26
C GLU A 228 -7.14 14.78 4.70
N ASN A 229 -6.79 15.80 5.48
CA ASN A 229 -5.82 16.81 5.05
C ASN A 229 -4.43 16.21 4.85
N SER A 230 -4.00 15.28 5.71
CA SER A 230 -2.71 14.60 5.55
C SER A 230 -2.68 13.74 4.28
N LEU A 231 -3.75 13.00 3.98
CA LEU A 231 -3.87 12.23 2.74
C LEU A 231 -3.88 13.13 1.50
N ARG A 232 -4.63 14.24 1.54
CA ARG A 232 -4.67 15.21 0.45
C ARG A 232 -3.29 15.82 0.20
N GLN A 233 -2.60 16.24 1.26
CA GLN A 233 -1.23 16.76 1.17
C GLN A 233 -0.31 15.74 0.49
N PHE A 234 -0.39 14.47 0.91
CA PHE A 234 0.40 13.42 0.28
C PHE A 234 0.06 13.31 -1.22
N HIS A 235 -1.22 13.19 -1.58
CA HIS A 235 -1.64 12.97 -2.96
C HIS A 235 -1.34 14.15 -3.91
N ASP A 236 -1.48 15.39 -3.43
CA ASP A 236 -1.34 16.59 -4.26
C ASP A 236 0.07 17.16 -4.29
N ILE A 237 0.88 16.88 -3.27
CA ILE A 237 2.23 17.45 -3.14
C ILE A 237 3.25 16.33 -3.15
N THR A 238 3.31 15.52 -2.10
CA THR A 238 4.40 14.54 -1.90
C THR A 238 4.47 13.52 -3.04
N ARG A 239 3.33 12.95 -3.45
CA ARG A 239 3.29 11.87 -4.44
C ARG A 239 3.79 12.27 -5.82
N VAL A 240 3.63 13.54 -6.19
CA VAL A 240 3.98 14.08 -7.52
C VAL A 240 5.38 14.70 -7.58
N MET A 241 6.15 14.62 -6.49
CA MET A 241 7.56 15.02 -6.47
C MET A 241 8.46 14.04 -7.23
N TYR A 242 9.65 14.51 -7.58
CA TYR A 242 10.75 13.71 -8.10
C TYR A 242 11.52 13.03 -6.96
N TYR A 243 11.76 11.73 -7.11
CA TYR A 243 12.49 10.88 -6.16
C TYR A 243 13.65 10.19 -6.85
N GLU A 244 14.86 10.67 -6.58
CA GLU A 244 16.08 10.12 -7.16
C GLU A 244 16.26 8.64 -6.78
N HIS A 245 16.69 7.82 -7.74
CA HIS A 245 17.07 6.43 -7.54
C HIS A 245 18.05 6.01 -8.64
N ASN A 246 18.78 4.93 -8.43
CA ASN A 246 19.87 4.48 -9.28
C ASN A 246 19.52 3.24 -10.12
N MET A 247 18.23 3.06 -10.42
CA MET A 247 17.73 1.94 -11.21
C MET A 247 18.02 2.08 -12.71
N ASP A 248 18.35 3.28 -13.20
CA ASP A 248 18.74 3.49 -14.61
C ASP A 248 20.10 2.86 -14.97
N GLU A 249 20.87 2.44 -13.97
CA GLU A 249 22.11 1.69 -14.16
C GLU A 249 21.86 0.22 -14.59
N VAL A 250 20.61 -0.24 -14.56
CA VAL A 250 20.19 -1.58 -15.01
C VAL A 250 19.00 -1.45 -15.95
N GLU A 251 18.81 -2.44 -16.82
CA GLU A 251 17.61 -2.50 -17.66
C GLU A 251 16.37 -2.67 -16.76
N ASN A 252 15.44 -1.73 -16.86
CA ASN A 252 14.20 -1.72 -16.10
C ASN A 252 13.05 -1.16 -16.93
N GLU A 253 11.82 -1.45 -16.52
CA GLU A 253 10.61 -1.00 -17.21
C GLU A 253 9.73 -0.16 -16.26
N GLY A 254 9.62 1.13 -16.54
CA GLY A 254 8.63 2.00 -15.88
C GLY A 254 9.00 2.50 -14.48
N LEU A 255 10.25 2.34 -14.03
CA LEU A 255 10.75 2.99 -12.81
C LEU A 255 11.24 4.39 -13.17
N ASP A 256 10.42 5.40 -12.90
CA ASP A 256 10.51 6.70 -13.54
C ASP A 256 10.74 7.88 -12.57
N HIS A 257 11.31 7.62 -11.38
CA HIS A 257 11.55 8.59 -10.31
C HIS A 257 10.30 9.25 -9.70
N CYS A 258 9.13 8.65 -9.81
CA CYS A 258 7.96 9.06 -9.04
C CYS A 258 7.98 8.48 -7.60
N TYR A 259 7.07 8.96 -6.75
CA TYR A 259 6.90 8.38 -5.42
C TYR A 259 6.56 6.88 -5.48
N ASP A 260 5.63 6.48 -6.35
CA ASP A 260 5.11 5.12 -6.41
C ASP A 260 6.20 4.11 -6.80
N CYS A 261 7.03 4.44 -7.81
CA CYS A 261 8.15 3.59 -8.20
C CYS A 261 9.26 3.59 -7.14
N ARG A 262 9.53 4.73 -6.49
CA ARG A 262 10.54 4.79 -5.41
C ARG A 262 10.09 3.98 -4.19
N ALA A 263 8.81 4.05 -3.84
CA ALA A 263 8.21 3.25 -2.77
C ALA A 263 8.29 1.76 -3.10
N GLU A 264 7.97 1.38 -4.34
CA GLU A 264 8.10 0.02 -4.79
C GLU A 264 9.54 -0.50 -4.74
N ILE A 265 10.50 0.24 -5.30
CA ILE A 265 11.94 -0.09 -5.23
C ILE A 265 12.33 -0.35 -3.77
N PHE A 266 11.96 0.55 -2.85
CA PHE A 266 12.24 0.39 -1.43
C PHE A 266 11.66 -0.91 -0.86
N ILE A 267 10.38 -1.19 -1.12
CA ILE A 267 9.69 -2.40 -0.62
C ILE A 267 10.36 -3.67 -1.13
N LEU A 268 10.59 -3.75 -2.45
CA LEU A 268 11.18 -4.92 -3.08
C LEU A 268 12.63 -5.13 -2.63
N GLN A 269 13.41 -4.06 -2.48
CA GLN A 269 14.78 -4.15 -1.98
C GLN A 269 14.84 -4.65 -0.54
N GLU A 270 13.93 -4.22 0.35
CA GLU A 270 13.88 -4.72 1.73
C GLU A 270 13.54 -6.22 1.76
N TYR A 271 12.61 -6.68 0.90
CA TYR A 271 12.30 -8.10 0.74
C TYR A 271 13.50 -8.89 0.22
N ILE A 272 14.12 -8.45 -0.88
CA ILE A 272 15.27 -9.12 -1.51
C ILE A 272 16.43 -9.21 -0.54
N LYS A 273 16.77 -8.13 0.17
CA LYS A 273 17.83 -8.12 1.18
C LYS A 273 17.57 -9.14 2.27
N LYS A 274 16.32 -9.24 2.75
CA LYS A 274 15.96 -10.13 3.85
C LYS A 274 15.91 -11.60 3.46
N PHE A 275 15.25 -11.93 2.35
CA PHE A 275 14.93 -13.32 2.00
C PHE A 275 15.78 -13.90 0.86
N GLN A 276 16.22 -13.07 -0.09
CA GLN A 276 17.03 -13.55 -1.23
C GLN A 276 18.54 -13.32 -1.05
N LYS A 277 18.94 -12.42 -0.15
CA LYS A 277 20.34 -12.13 0.21
C LYS A 277 21.21 -11.86 -1.02
N PRO A 278 21.03 -10.70 -1.69
CA PRO A 278 21.73 -10.38 -2.92
C PRO A 278 23.24 -10.33 -2.70
N LYS A 279 24.01 -10.68 -3.73
CA LYS A 279 25.49 -10.78 -3.65
C LYS A 279 26.18 -9.43 -3.49
N ASN A 280 25.60 -8.38 -4.08
CA ASN A 280 26.11 -7.01 -4.08
C ASN A 280 25.00 -6.05 -4.53
N GLU A 281 25.30 -4.76 -4.55
CA GLU A 281 24.36 -3.71 -4.95
C GLU A 281 23.84 -3.87 -6.39
N LYS A 282 24.69 -4.31 -7.33
CA LYS A 282 24.28 -4.55 -8.72
C LYS A 282 23.26 -5.70 -8.81
N ASP A 283 23.51 -6.79 -8.08
CA ASP A 283 22.59 -7.94 -7.99
C ASP A 283 21.24 -7.53 -7.35
N LEU A 284 21.27 -6.69 -6.31
CA LEU A 284 20.05 -6.13 -5.71
C LEU A 284 19.23 -5.34 -6.74
N LYS A 285 19.88 -4.48 -7.55
CA LYS A 285 19.19 -3.70 -8.59
C LYS A 285 18.59 -4.60 -9.67
N ILE A 286 19.35 -5.57 -10.18
CA ILE A 286 18.87 -6.52 -11.20
C ILE A 286 17.63 -7.26 -10.69
N LYS A 287 17.72 -7.87 -9.50
CA LYS A 287 16.59 -8.58 -8.88
C LYS A 287 15.38 -7.67 -8.64
N THR A 288 15.61 -6.42 -8.26
CA THR A 288 14.55 -5.43 -8.06
C THR A 288 13.84 -5.11 -9.37
N ALA A 289 14.60 -4.89 -10.45
CA ALA A 289 14.06 -4.61 -11.78
C ALA A 289 13.28 -5.83 -12.33
N GLU A 290 13.84 -7.03 -12.18
CA GLU A 290 13.20 -8.30 -12.57
C GLU A 290 11.87 -8.50 -11.84
N MET A 291 11.86 -8.34 -10.51
CA MET A 291 10.65 -8.50 -9.69
C MET A 291 9.59 -7.44 -10.00
N SER A 292 9.98 -6.17 -10.21
CA SER A 292 9.06 -5.11 -10.65
C SER A 292 8.43 -5.41 -12.02
N ALA A 293 9.24 -5.89 -12.97
CA ALA A 293 8.78 -6.26 -14.31
C ALA A 293 7.85 -7.48 -14.27
N ASP A 294 8.18 -8.47 -13.44
CA ASP A 294 7.39 -9.68 -13.22
C ASP A 294 6.01 -9.35 -12.60
N ILE A 295 5.98 -8.51 -11.56
CA ILE A 295 4.73 -7.98 -10.99
C ILE A 295 3.94 -7.23 -12.07
N SER A 296 4.60 -6.46 -12.93
CA SER A 296 3.92 -5.70 -13.99
C SER A 296 3.23 -6.56 -15.04
N LYS A 297 3.78 -7.75 -15.30
CA LYS A 297 3.27 -8.69 -16.30
C LYS A 297 2.19 -9.60 -15.72
N ASN A 298 2.34 -10.00 -14.45
CA ASN A 298 1.49 -11.03 -13.85
C ASN A 298 0.40 -10.48 -12.93
N ILE A 299 0.53 -9.25 -12.42
CA ILE A 299 -0.43 -8.65 -11.49
C ILE A 299 -1.23 -7.57 -12.20
N VAL A 300 -2.33 -8.00 -12.82
CA VAL A 300 -3.20 -7.15 -13.63
C VAL A 300 -4.51 -6.86 -12.91
N ASP A 301 -5.05 -5.66 -13.14
CA ASP A 301 -6.45 -5.36 -12.83
C ASP A 301 -7.27 -5.67 -14.09
N GLU A 302 -8.39 -6.37 -13.93
CA GLU A 302 -9.27 -6.81 -15.05
C GLU A 302 -9.72 -5.64 -15.96
N ASN A 303 -9.74 -4.41 -15.44
CA ASN A 303 -10.19 -3.20 -16.15
C ASN A 303 -9.04 -2.23 -16.49
N ARG A 304 -7.77 -2.68 -16.49
CA ARG A 304 -6.65 -1.81 -16.85
C ARG A 304 -6.57 -1.66 -18.36
N ASN A 305 -6.81 -0.46 -18.87
CA ASN A 305 -6.52 -0.12 -20.26
C ASN A 305 -5.06 -0.45 -20.57
N GLU A 306 -4.83 -1.29 -21.58
CA GLU A 306 -3.48 -1.65 -22.06
C GLU A 306 -2.76 -0.40 -22.57
N LEU A 307 -1.99 0.24 -21.69
CA LEU A 307 -0.90 1.14 -22.08
C LEU A 307 0.42 0.36 -22.25
N LEU A 308 0.35 -0.96 -22.41
CA LEU A 308 1.48 -1.85 -22.59
C LEU A 308 1.88 -1.85 -24.07
N GLY A 309 3.08 -1.35 -24.36
CA GLY A 309 3.62 -1.23 -25.73
C GLY A 309 4.68 -0.15 -25.89
N PHE A 310 4.81 0.78 -24.93
CA PHE A 310 5.87 1.78 -24.95
C PHE A 310 6.94 1.47 -23.91
N LYS A 311 8.21 1.33 -24.35
CA LYS A 311 9.37 1.42 -23.46
C LYS A 311 9.23 2.70 -22.61
N ARG A 312 9.13 2.54 -21.29
CA ARG A 312 8.88 3.60 -20.29
C ARG A 312 10.18 4.09 -19.63
N THR A 313 11.32 4.00 -20.31
CA THR A 313 12.53 4.73 -19.91
C THR A 313 12.44 6.15 -20.45
N LEU A 314 12.60 7.15 -19.57
CA LEU A 314 12.73 8.54 -20.00
C LEU A 314 14.21 8.89 -20.07
N ASP A 315 14.66 9.29 -21.27
CA ASP A 315 15.71 10.30 -21.38
C ASP A 315 15.16 11.60 -20.78
N LEU A 316 15.41 11.81 -19.49
CA LEU A 316 15.36 13.14 -18.90
C LEU A 316 16.58 13.91 -19.40
N ASN A 317 16.42 14.63 -20.52
CA ASN A 317 17.31 15.75 -20.83
C ASN A 317 17.03 16.89 -19.83
N SER A 318 17.41 16.69 -18.57
CA SER A 318 17.37 17.76 -17.57
C SER A 318 18.47 18.76 -17.94
N LYS A 319 18.10 19.91 -18.50
CA LYS A 319 18.89 21.11 -18.20
C LYS A 319 18.82 21.26 -16.68
N LYS A 320 19.95 21.07 -15.99
CA LYS A 320 20.12 21.10 -14.52
C LYS A 320 19.57 22.35 -13.79
N GLY A 321 18.92 23.28 -14.48
CA GLY A 321 18.35 24.52 -13.93
C GLY A 321 16.84 24.53 -13.67
N ALA A 322 16.09 23.43 -13.89
CA ALA A 322 14.61 23.43 -13.79
C ALA A 322 14.01 22.71 -12.56
N ILE A 323 14.83 22.07 -11.73
CA ILE A 323 14.36 21.29 -10.57
C ILE A 323 14.58 22.08 -9.28
N ARG A 324 13.51 22.29 -8.51
CA ARG A 324 13.60 22.90 -7.18
C ARG A 324 13.65 21.82 -6.12
N TYR A 325 14.65 21.86 -5.26
CA TYR A 325 14.80 20.85 -4.23
C TYR A 325 14.15 21.30 -2.92
N THR A 326 13.31 20.44 -2.31
CA THR A 326 12.56 20.76 -1.08
C THR A 326 12.80 19.73 0.02
N ASN A 327 12.63 20.16 1.28
CA ASN A 327 12.79 19.33 2.49
C ASN A 327 11.46 18.72 2.95
N VAL A 328 10.46 18.62 2.06
CA VAL A 328 9.15 18.05 2.40
C VAL A 328 9.31 16.60 2.83
#